data_AF-A0A3P0PGR5-F1
#
_entry.id   AF-A0A3P0PGR5-F1
#
_cell.length_a   1.000
_cell.length_b   1.000
_cell.length_c   1.000
_cell.angle_alpha   90.00
_cell.angle_beta   90.00
_cell.angle_gamma   90.00
#
_symmetry.space_group_name_H-M   'P 1'
#
loop_
_entity.id
_entity.type
_entity.pdbx_description
1 polymer ?
#
loop_
_entity_poly.entity_id
_entity_poly.type
_entity_poly.pdbx_seq_one_letter_code
_entity_poly.pdbx_strand_id
1 'polypeptide(L)'
;MGEKSGISWSPFTWSPWEGCQKVGPGCDHCYAESMNSWLRRGENWGPGAPRRTYSDAHWEKPRRWDAAAGRARRRVQVFPSVCDPFDNAAPTAERMRFAQLILDTPNLIWLLLTKRIGNAAAMLAEMFPNGTPDNVWVGATIVDRTEMLRDAPKLKALNVRLRFWSVEPMLGDLGEIPANLLPDWVIAGGESGRLARPMHPVWIQSLRDQCARAGVPFMFKQWGMWAPRAHMTRRTGAVATARWLPAGWQYGRKYVGPVDGPSDDEPDLYRIGTREAGRLLDGKLHDEFPLELT
;
A
#
# COMPACT_ATOMS: atom_id res chain seq x y z
N MET A 1 12.36 -11.15 3.12
CA MET A 1 12.53 -10.09 2.10
C MET A 1 13.31 -10.67 0.95
N GLY A 2 12.78 -10.63 -0.27
CA GLY A 2 13.24 -11.48 -1.38
C GLY A 2 12.98 -10.90 -2.77
N GLU A 3 13.55 -11.57 -3.77
CA GLU A 3 13.65 -11.13 -5.19
C GLU A 3 12.37 -11.25 -6.01
N LYS A 4 11.29 -11.79 -5.41
CA LYS A 4 9.95 -11.91 -6.01
C LYS A 4 8.92 -11.56 -4.94
N SER A 5 8.61 -10.28 -4.85
CA SER A 5 7.62 -9.76 -3.91
C SER A 5 6.21 -10.27 -4.23
N GLY A 6 5.40 -10.55 -3.20
CA GLY A 6 3.95 -10.75 -3.33
C GLY A 6 3.17 -9.43 -3.48
N ILE A 7 3.87 -8.30 -3.49
CA ILE A 7 3.32 -6.95 -3.66
C ILE A 7 3.44 -6.59 -5.14
N SER A 8 2.32 -6.64 -5.87
CA SER A 8 2.31 -6.58 -7.33
C SER A 8 2.87 -5.29 -7.94
N TRP A 9 2.94 -4.21 -7.18
CA TRP A 9 3.43 -2.91 -7.63
C TRP A 9 4.93 -2.68 -7.38
N SER A 10 5.63 -3.64 -6.77
CA SER A 10 7.08 -3.56 -6.57
C SER A 10 7.71 -4.95 -6.67
N PRO A 11 8.63 -5.20 -7.62
CA PRO A 11 9.24 -6.52 -7.80
C PRO A 11 10.07 -6.94 -6.58
N PHE A 12 10.65 -5.96 -5.86
CA PHE A 12 11.46 -6.20 -4.67
C PHE A 12 10.85 -5.58 -3.42
N THR A 13 11.03 -6.27 -2.29
CA THR A 13 10.76 -5.75 -0.95
C THR A 13 11.99 -5.86 -0.09
N TRP A 14 12.35 -4.75 0.56
CA TRP A 14 13.51 -4.64 1.43
C TRP A 14 13.33 -3.46 2.37
N SER A 15 13.59 -3.63 3.67
CA SER A 15 13.46 -2.58 4.69
C SER A 15 14.78 -2.37 5.45
N PRO A 16 15.14 -1.12 5.79
CA PRO A 16 16.34 -0.78 6.58
C PRO A 16 16.23 -1.18 8.05
N TRP A 17 15.01 -1.26 8.58
CA TRP A 17 14.70 -1.80 9.90
C TRP A 17 13.34 -2.51 9.85
N GLU A 18 13.00 -3.19 10.94
CA GLU A 18 11.71 -3.82 11.15
C GLU A 18 11.04 -3.19 12.37
N GLY A 19 9.77 -2.81 12.21
CA GLY A 19 8.99 -2.22 13.29
C GLY A 19 8.41 -0.86 12.94
N CYS A 20 7.31 -0.53 13.61
CA CYS A 20 6.60 0.73 13.47
C CYS A 20 5.69 0.93 14.71
N GLN A 21 4.96 2.04 14.76
CA GLN A 21 3.85 2.23 15.69
C GLN A 21 2.55 2.56 14.96
N LYS A 22 1.39 2.28 15.56
CA LYS A 22 0.09 2.64 14.97
C LYS A 22 -0.12 4.15 15.04
N VAL A 23 -0.69 4.74 13.98
CA VAL A 23 -0.98 6.19 13.89
C VAL A 23 -2.35 6.51 13.31
N GLY A 24 -3.11 5.50 12.90
CA GLY A 24 -4.42 5.68 12.28
C GLY A 24 -5.10 4.36 11.93
N PRO A 25 -6.33 4.42 11.39
CA PRO A 25 -7.17 3.24 11.18
C PRO A 25 -6.59 2.25 10.17
N GLY A 26 -5.74 2.71 9.23
CA GLY A 26 -4.98 1.82 8.34
C GLY A 26 -3.97 0.90 9.06
N CYS A 27 -3.71 1.10 10.35
CA CYS A 27 -2.80 0.28 11.15
C CYS A 27 -3.50 -0.82 11.97
N ASP A 28 -4.83 -0.80 12.11
CA ASP A 28 -5.56 -1.66 13.05
C ASP A 28 -5.30 -3.15 12.80
N HIS A 29 -5.20 -3.55 11.53
CA HIS A 29 -4.97 -4.93 11.08
C HIS A 29 -3.67 -5.06 10.26
N CYS A 30 -2.61 -4.36 10.68
CA CYS A 30 -1.34 -4.34 9.96
C CYS A 30 -0.75 -5.75 9.77
N TYR A 31 -0.50 -6.13 8.51
CA TYR A 31 0.09 -7.43 8.19
C TYR A 31 1.52 -7.57 8.76
N ALA A 32 2.30 -6.47 8.76
CA ALA A 32 3.68 -6.48 9.21
C ALA A 32 3.77 -6.59 10.73
N GLU A 33 2.84 -5.96 11.48
CA GLU A 33 2.67 -6.19 12.91
C GLU A 33 2.33 -7.66 13.20
N SER A 34 1.33 -8.20 12.51
CA SER A 34 0.90 -9.60 12.67
C SER A 34 2.05 -10.58 12.41
N MET A 35 2.84 -10.32 11.35
CA MET A 35 4.02 -11.11 11.02
C MET A 35 5.11 -10.98 12.09
N ASN A 36 5.34 -9.78 12.62
CA ASN A 36 6.29 -9.56 13.71
C ASN A 36 5.85 -10.26 15.00
N SER A 37 4.56 -10.22 15.35
CA SER A 37 4.01 -10.98 16.48
C SER A 37 4.28 -12.48 16.34
N TRP A 38 4.07 -13.04 15.14
CA TRP A 38 4.27 -14.46 14.89
C TRP A 38 5.74 -14.87 14.86
N LEU A 39 6.60 -14.11 14.19
CA LEU A 39 8.01 -14.47 13.98
C LEU A 39 8.94 -14.00 15.11
N ARG A 40 8.58 -12.94 15.83
CA ARG A 40 9.46 -12.15 16.68
C ARG A 40 8.76 -11.69 17.97
N ARG A 41 7.68 -12.36 18.37
CA ARG A 41 6.92 -12.10 19.61
C ARG A 41 6.35 -10.68 19.75
N GLY A 42 6.40 -9.86 18.71
CA GLY A 42 5.88 -8.48 18.71
C GLY A 42 6.79 -7.46 19.37
N GLU A 43 8.03 -7.83 19.75
CA GLU A 43 8.91 -7.00 20.59
C GLU A 43 9.34 -5.68 19.92
N ASN A 44 9.25 -5.60 18.59
CA ASN A 44 9.74 -4.45 17.82
C ASN A 44 8.61 -3.55 17.28
N TRP A 45 7.37 -3.77 17.76
CA TRP A 45 6.19 -3.06 17.27
C TRP A 45 5.49 -2.30 18.40
N GLY A 46 5.05 -1.08 18.10
CA GLY A 46 4.31 -0.23 19.02
C GLY A 46 5.10 0.97 19.57
N PRO A 47 4.43 1.78 20.41
CA PRO A 47 5.04 2.96 21.04
C PRO A 47 6.21 2.57 21.94
N GLY A 48 7.34 3.24 21.78
CA GLY A 48 8.55 3.00 22.58
C GLY A 48 9.30 1.69 22.28
N ALA A 49 8.72 0.78 21.47
CA ALA A 49 9.38 -0.47 21.10
C ALA A 49 10.64 -0.21 20.25
N PRO A 50 11.78 -0.86 20.52
CA PRO A 50 12.97 -0.71 19.69
C PRO A 50 12.68 -1.20 18.26
N ARG A 51 13.28 -0.55 17.26
CA ARG A 51 13.22 -1.06 15.88
C ARG A 51 14.33 -2.07 15.70
N ARG A 52 14.01 -3.22 15.13
CA ARG A 52 14.99 -4.27 14.87
C ARG A 52 15.81 -3.89 13.64
N THR A 53 17.13 -3.81 13.82
CA THR A 53 18.07 -3.53 12.74
C THR A 53 18.54 -4.83 12.08
N TYR A 54 19.33 -4.70 11.01
CA TYR A 54 19.82 -5.83 10.22
C TYR A 54 21.35 -5.79 10.08
N SER A 55 21.95 -6.96 9.88
CA SER A 55 23.41 -7.11 9.66
C SER A 55 23.85 -6.56 8.30
N ASP A 56 25.14 -6.31 8.13
CA ASP A 56 25.70 -5.76 6.88
C ASP A 56 25.38 -6.60 5.64
N ALA A 57 25.33 -7.93 5.78
CA ALA A 57 24.95 -8.82 4.68
C ALA A 57 23.52 -8.54 4.14
N HIS A 58 22.62 -8.00 4.96
CA HIS A 58 21.29 -7.56 4.52
C HIS A 58 21.35 -6.28 3.69
N TRP A 59 22.24 -5.36 4.05
CA TRP A 59 22.46 -4.07 3.38
C TRP A 59 23.16 -4.19 2.03
N GLU A 60 23.86 -5.30 1.78
CA GLU A 60 24.48 -5.58 0.48
C GLU A 60 23.46 -6.01 -0.60
N LYS A 61 22.26 -6.44 -0.22
CA LYS A 61 21.28 -6.96 -1.19
C LYS A 61 20.84 -5.91 -2.22
N PRO A 62 20.45 -4.68 -1.83
CA PRO A 62 20.06 -3.67 -2.81
C PRO A 62 21.19 -3.29 -3.76
N ARG A 63 22.46 -3.25 -3.31
CA ARG A 63 23.61 -2.99 -4.19
C ARG A 63 23.75 -4.03 -5.30
N ARG A 64 23.47 -5.30 -5.01
CA ARG A 64 23.47 -6.36 -6.03
C ARG A 64 22.33 -6.19 -7.04
N TRP A 65 21.15 -5.81 -6.56
CA TRP A 65 20.00 -5.52 -7.43
C TRP A 65 20.26 -4.31 -8.31
N ASP A 66 20.85 -3.25 -7.76
CA ASP A 66 21.25 -2.05 -8.50
C ASP A 66 22.24 -2.40 -9.62
N ALA A 67 23.29 -3.14 -9.31
CA ALA A 67 24.28 -3.57 -10.31
C ALA A 67 23.63 -4.41 -11.42
N ALA A 68 22.66 -5.26 -11.09
CA ALA A 68 21.90 -6.03 -12.08
C ALA A 68 20.97 -5.14 -12.93
N ALA A 69 20.30 -4.17 -12.31
CA ALA A 69 19.44 -3.20 -12.97
C ALA A 69 20.24 -2.29 -13.94
N GLY A 70 21.41 -1.82 -13.50
CA GLY A 70 22.35 -1.04 -14.32
C GLY A 70 22.87 -1.82 -15.54
N ARG A 71 23.26 -3.10 -15.37
CA ARG A 71 23.62 -3.96 -16.51
C ARG A 71 22.47 -4.15 -17.50
N ALA A 72 21.25 -4.24 -17.00
CA ALA A 72 20.04 -4.35 -17.81
C ALA A 72 19.52 -2.99 -18.33
N ARG A 73 20.20 -1.87 -18.02
CA ARG A 73 19.82 -0.50 -18.39
C ARG A 73 18.35 -0.18 -18.07
N ARG A 74 17.88 -0.62 -16.90
CA ARG A 74 16.51 -0.41 -16.45
C ARG A 74 16.50 0.07 -15.01
N ARG A 75 15.48 0.85 -14.65
CA ARG A 75 15.21 1.18 -13.25
C ARG A 75 14.26 0.14 -12.66
N VAL A 76 14.42 -0.19 -11.38
CA VAL A 76 13.62 -1.24 -10.72
C VAL A 76 13.11 -0.76 -9.38
N GLN A 77 11.82 -0.93 -9.08
CA GLN A 77 11.28 -0.48 -7.80
C GLN A 77 11.67 -1.41 -6.63
N VAL A 78 11.89 -0.79 -5.48
CA VAL A 78 12.09 -1.46 -4.19
C VAL A 78 11.17 -0.81 -3.16
N PHE A 79 10.43 -1.66 -2.44
CA PHE A 79 9.50 -1.20 -1.41
C PHE A 79 9.95 -1.63 0.02
N PRO A 80 10.22 -0.65 0.91
CA PRO A 80 10.33 -0.86 2.36
C PRO A 80 9.01 -1.29 3.00
N SER A 81 8.82 -2.61 3.07
CA SER A 81 7.52 -3.21 3.36
C SER A 81 7.22 -3.40 4.86
N VAL A 82 8.22 -3.45 5.75
CA VAL A 82 8.05 -3.75 7.19
C VAL A 82 8.55 -2.66 8.13
N CYS A 83 8.73 -1.45 7.58
CA CYS A 83 9.01 -0.22 8.30
C CYS A 83 8.11 0.90 7.80
N ASP A 84 8.08 2.02 8.51
CA ASP A 84 7.70 3.31 7.93
C ASP A 84 8.99 4.15 7.79
N PRO A 85 9.41 4.56 6.58
CA PRO A 85 10.64 5.30 6.35
C PRO A 85 10.73 6.62 7.14
N PHE A 86 9.59 7.19 7.51
CA PHE A 86 9.49 8.44 8.26
C PHE A 86 9.02 8.22 9.72
N ASP A 87 9.30 7.05 10.28
CA ASP A 87 9.09 6.76 11.70
C ASP A 87 10.05 7.58 12.59
N ASN A 88 9.49 8.30 13.55
CA ASN A 88 10.24 9.07 14.55
C ASN A 88 11.13 8.17 15.42
N ALA A 89 10.72 6.92 15.66
CA ALA A 89 11.47 5.98 16.49
C ALA A 89 12.52 5.17 15.69
N ALA A 90 12.63 5.39 14.38
CA ALA A 90 13.69 4.76 13.59
C ALA A 90 15.07 5.25 14.08
N PRO A 91 16.05 4.34 14.31
CA PRO A 91 17.38 4.75 14.72
C PRO A 91 18.01 5.70 13.69
N THR A 92 18.48 6.87 14.13
CA THR A 92 19.07 7.89 13.24
C THR A 92 20.20 7.32 12.40
N ALA A 93 21.08 6.50 12.99
CA ALA A 93 22.16 5.84 12.27
C ALA A 93 21.67 4.97 11.10
N GLU A 94 20.58 4.22 11.29
CA GLU A 94 20.01 3.37 10.22
C GLU A 94 19.27 4.21 9.17
N ARG A 95 18.63 5.32 9.56
CA ARG A 95 18.03 6.27 8.60
C ARG A 95 19.09 6.90 7.71
N MET A 96 20.22 7.33 8.27
CA MET A 96 21.32 7.91 7.49
C MET A 96 22.03 6.85 6.64
N ARG A 97 22.19 5.62 7.15
CA ARG A 97 22.67 4.48 6.36
C ARG A 97 21.74 4.18 5.18
N PHE A 98 20.43 4.29 5.39
CA PHE A 98 19.44 4.14 4.32
C PHE A 98 19.52 5.27 3.30
N ALA A 99 19.69 6.51 3.72
CA ALA A 99 19.92 7.64 2.82
C ALA A 99 21.15 7.39 1.93
N GLN A 100 22.27 6.94 2.51
CA GLN A 100 23.46 6.62 1.73
C GLN A 100 23.23 5.47 0.76
N LEU A 101 22.52 4.42 1.17
CA LEU A 101 22.18 3.30 0.28
C LEU A 101 21.35 3.76 -0.93
N ILE A 102 20.40 4.67 -0.72
CA ILE A 102 19.58 5.25 -1.80
C ILE A 102 20.47 5.99 -2.81
N LEU A 103 21.40 6.82 -2.33
CA LEU A 103 22.35 7.55 -3.18
C LEU A 103 23.26 6.60 -3.98
N ASP A 104 23.68 5.51 -3.35
CA ASP A 104 24.57 4.52 -3.97
C ASP A 104 23.83 3.54 -4.91
N THR A 105 22.50 3.63 -5.02
CA THR A 105 21.69 2.72 -5.85
C THR A 105 20.80 3.48 -6.85
N PRO A 106 21.39 4.23 -7.80
CA PRO A 106 20.64 5.10 -8.72
C PRO A 106 19.74 4.34 -9.71
N ASN A 107 20.02 3.06 -9.96
CA ASN A 107 19.18 2.20 -10.82
C ASN A 107 17.98 1.60 -10.06
N LEU A 108 17.89 1.79 -8.73
CA LEU A 108 16.74 1.39 -7.93
C LEU A 108 15.85 2.58 -7.64
N ILE A 109 14.54 2.40 -7.82
CA ILE A 109 13.51 3.38 -7.42
C ILE A 109 13.00 2.99 -6.04
N TRP A 110 13.22 3.84 -5.05
CA TRP A 110 12.81 3.62 -3.67
C TRP A 110 11.41 4.20 -3.42
N LEU A 111 10.44 3.32 -3.15
CA LEU A 111 9.05 3.68 -2.88
C LEU A 111 8.87 3.96 -1.38
N LEU A 112 9.10 5.20 -0.95
CA LEU A 112 9.01 5.61 0.45
C LEU A 112 7.55 5.93 0.83
N LEU A 113 6.79 4.89 1.16
CA LEU A 113 5.39 5.00 1.59
C LEU A 113 5.27 5.21 3.11
N THR A 114 4.43 6.15 3.53
CA THR A 114 4.23 6.46 4.96
C THR A 114 2.79 6.75 5.33
N LYS A 115 2.47 6.62 6.63
CA LYS A 115 1.25 7.18 7.25
C LYS A 115 1.52 8.47 8.04
N ARG A 116 2.75 8.99 7.96
CA ARG A 116 3.24 10.15 8.73
C ARG A 116 3.79 11.21 7.78
N ILE A 117 3.05 11.55 6.73
CA ILE A 117 3.56 12.43 5.68
C ILE A 117 4.04 13.80 6.21
N GLY A 118 3.51 14.25 7.37
CA GLY A 118 3.98 15.46 8.05
C GLY A 118 5.45 15.43 8.47
N ASN A 119 6.05 14.25 8.64
CA ASN A 119 7.46 14.09 8.95
C ASN A 119 8.36 14.15 7.70
N ALA A 120 7.80 13.88 6.51
CA ALA A 120 8.58 13.59 5.32
C ALA A 120 9.49 14.75 4.91
N ALA A 121 8.99 15.99 4.91
CA ALA A 121 9.78 17.15 4.49
C ALA A 121 11.06 17.33 5.30
N ALA A 122 10.95 17.32 6.64
CA ALA A 122 12.09 17.50 7.53
C ALA A 122 13.06 16.31 7.45
N MET A 123 12.54 15.08 7.44
CA MET A 123 13.39 13.88 7.38
C MET A 123 14.08 13.72 6.02
N LEU A 124 13.44 14.10 4.91
CA LEU A 124 14.08 14.11 3.60
C LEU A 124 15.20 15.16 3.53
N ALA A 125 15.01 16.34 4.14
CA ALA A 125 16.05 17.36 4.20
C ALA A 125 17.26 16.91 5.04
N GLU A 126 17.02 16.16 6.13
CA GLU A 126 18.09 15.54 6.93
C GLU A 126 18.82 14.44 6.14
N MET A 127 18.07 13.55 5.47
CA MET A 127 18.63 12.46 4.68
C MET A 127 19.40 12.95 3.45
N PHE A 128 18.93 14.02 2.81
CA PHE A 128 19.43 14.51 1.54
C PHE A 128 19.60 16.05 1.57
N PRO A 129 20.64 16.57 2.25
CA PRO A 129 20.84 18.01 2.40
C PRO A 129 21.06 18.75 1.07
N ASN A 130 21.48 18.04 0.02
CA ASN A 130 21.68 18.58 -1.32
C ASN A 130 20.46 18.40 -2.25
N GLY A 131 19.30 18.03 -1.69
CA GLY A 131 18.08 17.74 -2.44
C GLY A 131 17.79 16.25 -2.55
N THR A 132 16.51 15.89 -2.53
CA THR A 132 16.05 14.50 -2.64
C THR A 132 16.34 13.96 -4.04
N PRO A 133 17.01 12.79 -4.18
CA PRO A 133 17.40 12.27 -5.49
C PRO A 133 16.18 11.75 -6.28
N ASP A 134 16.30 11.73 -7.62
CA ASP A 134 15.23 11.33 -8.54
C ASP A 134 14.79 9.87 -8.42
N ASN A 135 15.57 9.06 -7.71
CA ASN A 135 15.27 7.67 -7.40
C ASN A 135 14.53 7.48 -6.06
N VAL A 136 14.06 8.56 -5.46
CA VAL A 136 13.13 8.54 -4.32
C VAL A 136 11.75 8.98 -4.77
N TRP A 137 10.79 8.05 -4.67
CA TRP A 137 9.38 8.32 -4.87
C TRP A 137 8.68 8.27 -3.51
N VAL A 138 7.90 9.30 -3.20
CA VAL A 138 7.29 9.44 -1.87
C VAL A 138 5.79 9.17 -1.94
N GLY A 139 5.31 8.33 -1.03
CA GLY A 139 3.91 7.96 -0.99
C GLY A 139 3.25 8.28 0.35
N ALA A 140 1.98 8.66 0.29
CA ALA A 140 1.10 8.67 1.47
C ALA A 140 0.13 7.49 1.42
N THR A 141 -0.04 6.79 2.55
CA THR A 141 -1.21 5.91 2.71
C THR A 141 -2.42 6.79 2.96
N ILE A 142 -3.49 6.59 2.20
CA ILE A 142 -4.78 7.28 2.38
C ILE A 142 -5.84 6.19 2.57
N VAL A 143 -6.58 6.19 3.67
CA VAL A 143 -7.62 5.16 3.88
C VAL A 143 -9.04 5.70 3.75
N ASP A 144 -9.24 7.01 3.89
CA ASP A 144 -10.53 7.68 3.80
C ASP A 144 -10.36 9.16 3.41
N ARG A 145 -11.48 9.87 3.23
CA ARG A 145 -11.50 11.31 2.91
C ARG A 145 -10.82 12.18 3.98
N THR A 146 -10.89 11.81 5.25
CA THR A 146 -10.30 12.59 6.34
C THR A 146 -8.78 12.56 6.22
N GLU A 147 -8.18 11.38 6.03
CA GLU A 147 -6.74 11.26 5.78
C GLU A 147 -6.33 11.92 4.46
N MET A 148 -7.13 11.77 3.39
CA MET A 148 -6.87 12.44 2.11
C MET A 148 -6.74 13.95 2.27
N LEU A 149 -7.73 14.60 2.88
CA LEU A 149 -7.72 16.05 3.08
C LEU A 149 -6.58 16.51 4.00
N ARG A 150 -6.20 15.68 4.97
CA ARG A 150 -5.10 15.94 5.91
C ARG A 150 -3.73 15.84 5.25
N ASP A 151 -3.52 14.83 4.40
CA ASP A 151 -2.18 14.37 4.02
C ASP A 151 -1.83 14.60 2.54
N ALA A 152 -2.82 14.65 1.65
CA ALA A 152 -2.57 14.97 0.24
C ALA A 152 -1.89 16.35 0.06
N PRO A 153 -2.31 17.44 0.73
CA PRO A 153 -1.64 18.73 0.57
C PRO A 153 -0.17 18.69 1.00
N LYS A 154 0.14 17.96 2.08
CA LYS A 154 1.51 17.79 2.58
C LYS A 154 2.37 17.02 1.59
N LEU A 155 1.83 15.96 0.99
CA LEU A 155 2.52 15.20 -0.05
C LEU A 155 2.81 16.08 -1.27
N LYS A 156 1.82 16.86 -1.75
CA LYS A 156 1.97 17.76 -2.89
C LYS A 156 3.06 18.81 -2.67
N ALA A 157 3.22 19.30 -1.44
CA ALA A 157 4.22 20.30 -1.09
C ALA A 157 5.67 19.78 -1.08
N LEU A 158 5.90 18.46 -1.06
CA LEU A 158 7.26 17.91 -1.08
C LEU A 158 7.94 18.21 -2.43
N ASN A 159 9.24 18.55 -2.41
CA ASN A 159 10.04 18.67 -3.63
C ASN A 159 10.69 17.31 -3.97
N VAL A 160 9.94 16.45 -4.64
CA VAL A 160 10.38 15.10 -5.03
C VAL A 160 9.95 14.79 -6.45
N ARG A 161 10.66 13.84 -7.08
CA ARG A 161 10.44 13.45 -8.47
C ARG A 161 9.03 12.92 -8.72
N LEU A 162 8.53 12.04 -7.85
CA LEU A 162 7.23 11.40 -7.99
C LEU A 162 6.53 11.24 -6.64
N ARG A 163 5.23 11.56 -6.62
CA ARG A 163 4.33 11.40 -5.49
C ARG A 163 3.30 10.33 -5.80
N PHE A 164 3.01 9.45 -4.86
CA PHE A 164 1.97 8.43 -5.05
C PHE A 164 1.03 8.30 -3.86
N TRP A 165 -0.17 7.79 -4.09
CA TRP A 165 -1.03 7.32 -3.00
C TRP A 165 -1.03 5.81 -2.97
N SER A 166 -0.99 5.26 -1.75
CA SER A 166 -1.44 3.89 -1.50
C SER A 166 -2.77 3.97 -0.78
N VAL A 167 -3.86 3.82 -1.53
CA VAL A 167 -5.22 3.69 -0.99
C VAL A 167 -5.47 2.24 -0.60
N GLU A 168 -4.62 1.72 0.29
CA GLU A 168 -4.63 0.33 0.75
C GLU A 168 -4.33 0.25 2.26
N PRO A 169 -5.29 -0.20 3.08
CA PRO A 169 -6.66 -0.54 2.70
C PRO A 169 -7.50 0.72 2.44
N MET A 170 -8.39 0.68 1.43
CA MET A 170 -9.44 1.70 1.27
C MET A 170 -10.58 1.40 2.25
N LEU A 171 -10.76 2.27 3.26
CA LEU A 171 -11.71 2.09 4.36
C LEU A 171 -12.91 3.04 4.27
N GLY A 172 -12.85 4.06 3.42
CA GLY A 172 -13.94 4.99 3.21
C GLY A 172 -13.94 5.60 1.81
N ASP A 173 -15.09 6.16 1.43
CA ASP A 173 -15.20 6.97 0.21
C ASP A 173 -14.30 8.19 0.32
N LEU A 174 -13.57 8.48 -0.77
CA LEU A 174 -12.80 9.72 -0.88
C LEU A 174 -13.66 10.89 -1.34
N GLY A 175 -14.85 10.62 -1.90
CA GLY A 175 -15.73 11.59 -2.52
C GLY A 175 -15.10 12.19 -3.79
N GLU A 176 -15.55 13.38 -4.19
CA GLU A 176 -14.87 14.14 -5.25
C GLU A 176 -13.50 14.62 -4.74
N ILE A 177 -12.45 14.25 -5.48
CA ILE A 177 -11.06 14.58 -5.20
C ILE A 177 -10.71 15.87 -5.95
N PRO A 178 -10.28 16.94 -5.25
CA PRO A 178 -9.78 18.13 -5.92
C PRO A 178 -8.60 17.79 -6.84
N ALA A 179 -8.65 18.22 -8.10
CA ALA A 179 -7.65 17.84 -9.11
C ALA A 179 -6.21 18.19 -8.71
N ASN A 180 -6.01 19.28 -7.97
CA ASN A 180 -4.71 19.70 -7.47
C ASN A 180 -4.14 18.80 -6.37
N LEU A 181 -4.96 17.95 -5.75
CA LEU A 181 -4.52 17.01 -4.71
C LEU A 181 -4.13 15.64 -5.28
N LEU A 182 -4.60 15.27 -6.47
CA LEU A 182 -4.23 13.99 -7.07
C LEU A 182 -2.70 13.87 -7.22
N PRO A 183 -2.15 12.69 -6.88
CA PRO A 183 -0.73 12.41 -6.99
C PRO A 183 -0.36 12.03 -8.43
N ASP A 184 0.91 11.70 -8.66
CA ASP A 184 1.42 11.27 -9.95
C ASP A 184 1.11 9.77 -10.23
N TRP A 185 0.72 9.01 -9.20
CA TRP A 185 0.32 7.60 -9.28
C TRP A 185 -0.62 7.21 -8.13
N VAL A 186 -1.63 6.39 -8.41
CA VAL A 186 -2.53 5.84 -7.38
C VAL A 186 -2.49 4.32 -7.41
N ILE A 187 -2.11 3.72 -6.29
CA ILE A 187 -2.29 2.29 -6.00
C ILE A 187 -3.48 2.14 -5.06
N ALA A 188 -4.40 1.23 -5.34
CA ALA A 188 -5.57 1.02 -4.49
C ALA A 188 -5.90 -0.46 -4.28
N GLY A 189 -6.48 -0.78 -3.13
CA GLY A 189 -6.91 -2.14 -2.83
C GLY A 189 -7.58 -2.32 -1.47
N GLY A 190 -8.25 -3.46 -1.30
CA GLY A 190 -8.92 -3.84 -0.06
C GLY A 190 -8.01 -4.51 0.97
N GLU A 191 -8.48 -4.57 2.21
CA GLU A 191 -7.70 -5.11 3.33
C GLU A 191 -7.50 -6.63 3.23
N SER A 192 -6.30 -7.09 3.58
CA SER A 192 -5.94 -8.52 3.63
C SER A 192 -5.84 -9.03 5.06
N GLY A 193 -5.91 -10.35 5.24
CA GLY A 193 -5.69 -11.01 6.53
C GLY A 193 -6.97 -11.33 7.32
N ARG A 194 -6.80 -11.98 8.46
CA ARG A 194 -7.92 -12.60 9.21
C ARG A 194 -8.98 -11.60 9.66
N LEU A 195 -8.60 -10.36 9.94
CA LEU A 195 -9.50 -9.31 10.42
C LEU A 195 -9.85 -8.27 9.33
N ALA A 196 -9.54 -8.57 8.06
CA ALA A 196 -9.79 -7.67 6.94
C ALA A 196 -11.21 -7.09 6.95
N ARG A 197 -11.28 -5.77 6.80
CA ARG A 197 -12.49 -4.98 6.57
C ARG A 197 -12.84 -4.93 5.07
N PRO A 198 -14.14 -4.91 4.73
CA PRO A 198 -14.61 -4.75 3.35
C PRO A 198 -14.33 -3.35 2.78
N MET A 199 -14.10 -3.29 1.46
CA MET A 199 -13.96 -2.05 0.67
C MET A 199 -15.15 -1.98 -0.31
N HIS A 200 -15.89 -0.88 -0.27
CA HIS A 200 -17.11 -0.76 -1.08
C HIS A 200 -16.77 -0.70 -2.58
N PRO A 201 -17.46 -1.46 -3.46
CA PRO A 201 -17.18 -1.46 -4.90
C PRO A 201 -17.26 -0.08 -5.56
N VAL A 202 -18.28 0.70 -5.20
CA VAL A 202 -18.47 2.07 -5.73
C VAL A 202 -17.30 3.00 -5.37
N TRP A 203 -16.68 2.86 -4.19
CA TRP A 203 -15.58 3.75 -3.81
C TRP A 203 -14.35 3.54 -4.70
N ILE A 204 -13.99 2.28 -4.96
CA ILE A 204 -12.84 1.96 -5.80
C ILE A 204 -13.09 2.28 -7.28
N GLN A 205 -14.33 2.10 -7.76
CA GLN A 205 -14.75 2.52 -9.10
C GLN A 205 -14.67 4.03 -9.26
N SER A 206 -15.19 4.79 -8.29
CA SER A 206 -15.10 6.26 -8.26
C SER A 206 -13.63 6.72 -8.29
N LEU A 207 -12.76 6.15 -7.45
CA LEU A 207 -11.35 6.50 -7.44
C LEU A 207 -10.67 6.25 -8.80
N ARG A 208 -10.92 5.08 -9.41
CA ARG A 208 -10.41 4.77 -10.75
C ARG A 208 -10.87 5.79 -11.78
N ASP A 209 -12.17 6.08 -11.84
CA ASP A 209 -12.74 6.96 -12.87
C ASP A 209 -12.24 8.40 -12.71
N GLN A 210 -12.05 8.85 -11.47
CA GLN A 210 -11.42 10.14 -11.18
C GLN A 210 -9.95 10.18 -11.61
N CYS A 211 -9.18 9.10 -11.41
CA CYS A 211 -7.80 9.01 -11.91
C CYS A 211 -7.76 9.03 -13.45
N ALA A 212 -8.62 8.26 -14.11
CA ALA A 212 -8.70 8.20 -15.57
C ALA A 212 -9.05 9.58 -16.16
N ARG A 213 -10.03 10.28 -15.58
CA ARG A 213 -10.42 11.65 -15.99
C ARG A 213 -9.28 12.66 -15.82
N ALA A 214 -8.40 12.46 -14.84
CA ALA A 214 -7.24 13.32 -14.58
C ALA A 214 -5.97 12.87 -15.31
N GLY A 215 -5.98 11.74 -16.04
CA GLY A 215 -4.79 11.17 -16.67
C GLY A 215 -3.74 10.65 -15.66
N VAL A 216 -4.15 10.31 -14.44
CA VAL A 216 -3.27 9.76 -13.40
C VAL A 216 -3.26 8.23 -13.53
N PRO A 217 -2.08 7.60 -13.67
CA PRO A 217 -1.98 6.14 -13.70
C PRO A 217 -2.63 5.50 -12.47
N PHE A 218 -3.50 4.53 -12.70
CA PHE A 218 -4.21 3.82 -11.64
C PHE A 218 -3.87 2.33 -11.63
N MET A 219 -3.40 1.85 -10.48
CA MET A 219 -3.14 0.44 -10.24
C MET A 219 -4.11 -0.13 -9.20
N PHE A 220 -4.96 -1.05 -9.64
CA PHE A 220 -5.75 -1.86 -8.74
C PHE A 220 -4.94 -3.09 -8.31
N LYS A 221 -4.52 -3.10 -7.05
CA LYS A 221 -3.73 -4.21 -6.51
C LYS A 221 -4.59 -5.46 -6.39
N GLN A 222 -5.69 -5.37 -5.64
CA GLN A 222 -6.61 -6.47 -5.33
C GLN A 222 -7.81 -6.03 -4.48
N TRP A 223 -8.82 -6.90 -4.38
CA TRP A 223 -9.98 -6.74 -3.48
C TRP A 223 -9.71 -7.03 -1.99
N GLY A 224 -8.61 -7.72 -1.66
CA GLY A 224 -8.37 -8.17 -0.29
C GLY A 224 -9.19 -9.42 0.05
N MET A 225 -9.76 -9.51 1.26
CA MET A 225 -10.53 -10.71 1.67
C MET A 225 -12.00 -10.73 1.23
N TRP A 226 -12.53 -9.60 0.79
CA TRP A 226 -13.93 -9.38 0.45
C TRP A 226 -14.06 -8.94 -1.00
N ALA A 227 -14.96 -9.54 -1.77
CA ALA A 227 -15.19 -9.14 -3.17
C ALA A 227 -16.68 -9.29 -3.56
N PRO A 228 -17.13 -8.61 -4.62
CA PRO A 228 -18.46 -8.80 -5.18
C PRO A 228 -18.70 -10.25 -5.61
N ARG A 229 -19.99 -10.64 -5.71
CA ARG A 229 -20.41 -12.00 -6.13
C ARG A 229 -19.72 -12.50 -7.38
N ALA A 230 -19.50 -11.63 -8.36
CA ALA A 230 -18.89 -11.95 -9.66
C ALA A 230 -17.50 -12.61 -9.54
N HIS A 231 -16.81 -12.42 -8.41
CA HIS A 231 -15.50 -13.03 -8.14
C HIS A 231 -15.60 -14.45 -7.57
N MET A 232 -16.77 -14.84 -7.07
CA MET A 232 -16.98 -16.14 -6.44
C MET A 232 -17.32 -17.18 -7.52
N THR A 233 -16.37 -18.08 -7.79
CA THR A 233 -16.45 -18.99 -8.95
C THR A 233 -17.05 -20.34 -8.61
N ARG A 234 -16.73 -20.92 -7.45
CA ARG A 234 -17.12 -22.30 -7.09
C ARG A 234 -17.27 -22.52 -5.57
N ARG A 235 -17.88 -21.58 -4.85
CA ARG A 235 -18.20 -21.77 -3.43
C ARG A 235 -19.64 -22.20 -3.24
N THR A 236 -19.81 -23.27 -2.47
CA THR A 236 -21.09 -23.68 -1.91
C THR A 236 -21.02 -23.65 -0.39
N GLY A 237 -22.13 -23.30 0.27
CA GLY A 237 -22.24 -23.28 1.72
C GLY A 237 -22.35 -21.88 2.33
N ALA A 238 -22.28 -21.82 3.66
CA ALA A 238 -22.43 -20.57 4.39
C ALA A 238 -21.19 -19.68 4.27
N VAL A 239 -21.31 -18.56 3.56
CA VAL A 239 -20.26 -17.56 3.35
C VAL A 239 -20.58 -16.32 4.17
N ALA A 240 -19.55 -15.70 4.78
CA ALA A 240 -19.72 -14.43 5.47
C ALA A 240 -19.95 -13.31 4.43
N THR A 241 -20.89 -12.42 4.72
CA THR A 241 -21.32 -11.35 3.82
C THR A 241 -21.21 -10.00 4.51
N ALA A 242 -21.05 -8.95 3.72
CA ALA A 242 -21.09 -7.57 4.19
C ALA A 242 -22.04 -6.77 3.29
N ARG A 243 -22.95 -6.03 3.91
CA ARG A 243 -23.86 -5.10 3.24
C ARG A 243 -23.59 -3.68 3.75
N TRP A 244 -23.49 -2.72 2.85
CA TRP A 244 -23.31 -1.32 3.19
C TRP A 244 -24.67 -0.66 3.42
N LEU A 245 -24.86 -0.09 4.60
CA LEU A 245 -26.04 0.69 4.97
C LEU A 245 -25.62 2.09 5.42
N PRO A 246 -26.55 3.05 5.61
CA PRO A 246 -26.20 4.39 6.11
C PRO A 246 -25.43 4.40 7.44
N ALA A 247 -25.64 3.38 8.28
CA ALA A 247 -24.92 3.20 9.55
C ALA A 247 -23.55 2.49 9.39
N GLY A 248 -23.13 2.19 8.16
CA GLY A 248 -21.90 1.48 7.83
C GLY A 248 -22.10 -0.01 7.49
N TRP A 249 -21.01 -0.76 7.55
CA TRP A 249 -21.00 -2.19 7.22
C TRP A 249 -21.81 -3.03 8.20
N GLN A 250 -22.80 -3.75 7.69
CA GLN A 250 -23.51 -4.81 8.40
C GLN A 250 -22.99 -6.17 7.95
N TYR A 251 -22.55 -6.98 8.92
CA TYR A 251 -22.02 -8.31 8.67
C TYR A 251 -23.10 -9.37 8.84
N GLY A 252 -23.10 -10.36 7.96
CA GLY A 252 -24.04 -11.46 7.99
C GLY A 252 -23.43 -12.75 7.45
N ARG A 253 -24.31 -13.73 7.22
CA ARG A 253 -23.96 -14.97 6.53
C ARG A 253 -25.07 -15.30 5.55
N LYS A 254 -24.71 -15.74 4.35
CA LYS A 254 -25.65 -16.25 3.34
C LYS A 254 -25.18 -17.64 2.92
N TYR A 255 -26.14 -18.55 2.75
CA TYR A 255 -25.85 -19.81 2.09
C TYR A 255 -25.77 -19.55 0.59
N VAL A 256 -24.68 -19.97 -0.04
CA VAL A 256 -24.49 -19.88 -1.48
C VAL A 256 -24.67 -21.29 -2.04
N GLY A 257 -25.70 -21.48 -2.85
CA GLY A 257 -25.99 -22.69 -3.58
C GLY A 257 -25.28 -22.74 -4.95
N PRO A 258 -25.27 -23.91 -5.60
CA PRO A 258 -24.68 -24.10 -6.93
C PRO A 258 -25.44 -23.38 -8.06
N VAL A 259 -26.69 -22.94 -7.83
CA VAL A 259 -27.56 -22.29 -8.82
C VAL A 259 -28.26 -21.06 -8.23
N ASP A 260 -27.58 -20.32 -7.36
CA ASP A 260 -28.12 -19.05 -6.88
C ASP A 260 -27.88 -17.99 -7.95
N GLY A 261 -28.95 -17.69 -8.71
CA GLY A 261 -29.02 -16.51 -9.56
C GLY A 261 -28.97 -15.22 -8.72
N PRO A 262 -28.73 -14.06 -9.36
CA PRO A 262 -28.77 -12.77 -8.68
C PRO A 262 -30.13 -12.58 -8.01
N SER A 263 -30.13 -12.12 -6.76
CA SER A 263 -31.32 -11.81 -5.98
C SER A 263 -31.33 -10.32 -5.65
N ASP A 264 -32.49 -9.66 -5.61
CA ASP A 264 -32.59 -8.25 -5.20
C ASP A 264 -32.00 -8.00 -3.78
N ASP A 265 -31.97 -9.04 -2.95
CA ASP A 265 -31.33 -9.05 -1.63
C ASP A 265 -29.86 -9.55 -1.63
N GLU A 266 -29.11 -9.27 -2.70
CA GLU A 266 -27.69 -9.59 -2.73
C GLU A 266 -26.90 -8.66 -1.77
N PRO A 267 -26.02 -9.19 -0.91
CA PRO A 267 -25.08 -8.36 -0.16
C PRO A 267 -24.03 -7.78 -1.11
N ASP A 268 -23.46 -6.63 -0.76
CA ASP A 268 -22.44 -5.97 -1.58
C ASP A 268 -21.19 -6.84 -1.75
N LEU A 269 -20.81 -7.57 -0.70
CA LEU A 269 -19.55 -8.30 -0.66
C LEU A 269 -19.66 -9.65 0.05
N TYR A 270 -18.83 -10.59 -0.41
CA TYR A 270 -18.65 -11.92 0.13
C TYR A 270 -17.20 -12.11 0.59
N ARG A 271 -16.99 -12.75 1.74
CA ARG A 271 -15.66 -13.09 2.26
C ARG A 271 -15.13 -14.35 1.60
N ILE A 272 -14.48 -14.20 0.45
CA ILE A 272 -13.99 -15.32 -0.36
C ILE A 272 -12.47 -15.48 -0.34
N GLY A 273 -11.77 -14.59 0.37
CA GLY A 273 -10.32 -14.66 0.55
C GLY A 273 -9.53 -14.16 -0.65
N THR A 274 -8.30 -13.72 -0.39
CA THR A 274 -7.48 -12.96 -1.33
C THR A 274 -7.24 -13.62 -2.68
N ARG A 275 -7.00 -14.94 -2.69
CA ARG A 275 -6.73 -15.68 -3.93
C ARG A 275 -7.93 -15.70 -4.88
N GLU A 276 -9.13 -15.89 -4.34
CA GLU A 276 -10.36 -15.96 -5.15
C GLU A 276 -10.87 -14.56 -5.50
N ALA A 277 -10.80 -13.62 -4.54
CA ALA A 277 -11.16 -12.23 -4.75
C ALA A 277 -10.36 -11.59 -5.91
N GLY A 278 -9.06 -11.86 -5.97
CA GLY A 278 -8.24 -11.53 -7.13
C GLY A 278 -8.09 -10.02 -7.38
N ARG A 279 -7.76 -9.70 -8.64
CA ARG A 279 -7.26 -8.38 -9.07
C ARG A 279 -8.08 -7.73 -10.19
N LEU A 280 -9.20 -8.34 -10.57
CA LEU A 280 -10.05 -7.76 -11.61
C LEU A 280 -10.95 -6.70 -10.97
N LEU A 281 -11.04 -5.53 -11.59
CA LEU A 281 -12.03 -4.52 -11.27
C LEU A 281 -12.83 -4.26 -12.54
N ASP A 282 -14.14 -4.50 -12.48
CA ASP A 282 -15.04 -4.52 -13.64
C ASP A 282 -14.53 -5.43 -14.76
N GLY A 283 -14.12 -6.65 -14.39
CA GLY A 283 -13.72 -7.71 -15.31
C GLY A 283 -12.34 -7.54 -15.97
N LYS A 284 -11.60 -6.47 -15.69
CA LYS A 284 -10.27 -6.22 -16.26
C LYS A 284 -9.21 -5.91 -15.21
N LEU A 285 -7.94 -6.10 -15.57
CA LEU A 285 -6.80 -5.65 -14.78
C LEU A 285 -6.61 -4.14 -14.95
N HIS A 286 -6.17 -3.47 -13.90
CA HIS A 286 -5.74 -2.07 -13.91
C HIS A 286 -4.33 -2.07 -13.34
N ASP A 287 -3.34 -2.19 -14.23
CA ASP A 287 -1.91 -2.36 -13.92
C ASP A 287 -1.10 -1.19 -14.49
N GLU A 288 -1.63 0.03 -14.35
CA GLU A 288 -0.98 1.23 -14.88
C GLU A 288 0.15 1.68 -13.93
N PHE A 289 1.31 1.96 -14.51
CA PHE A 289 2.48 2.49 -13.82
C PHE A 289 2.87 3.85 -14.42
N PRO A 290 3.54 4.72 -13.66
CA PRO A 290 4.13 5.94 -14.21
C PRO A 290 5.07 5.66 -15.39
N LEU A 291 5.05 6.54 -16.39
CA LEU A 291 5.88 6.44 -17.60
C LEU A 291 7.40 6.39 -17.31
N GLU A 292 7.84 6.83 -16.13
CA GLU A 292 9.24 6.73 -15.70
C GLU A 292 9.74 5.28 -15.52
N LEU A 293 8.84 4.30 -15.59
CA LEU A 293 9.12 2.87 -15.53
C LEU A 293 9.01 2.16 -16.88
N THR A 294 8.52 2.85 -17.93
CA THR A 294 8.30 2.30 -19.27
C THR A 294 9.41 2.67 -20.23
#